data_AF-A0A357F0M5-F1
#
_entry.id   AF-A0A357F0M5-F1
#
_cell.length_a   1.000
_cell.length_b   1.000
_cell.length_c   1.000
_cell.angle_alpha   90.00
_cell.angle_beta   90.00
_cell.angle_gamma   90.00
#
_symmetry.space_group_name_H-M   'P 1'
#
loop_
_entity.id
_entity.type
_entity.pdbx_description
1 polymer ?
#
loop_
_entity_poly.entity_id
_entity_poly.type
_entity_poly.pdbx_seq_one_letter_code
_entity_poly.pdbx_strand_id
1 'polypeptide(L)'
;ARIASLRSPLWKGGGNVHGPQPRDWSYRMPKKMRRGALRSALSERLREGSLVVIDEFGFKTAKTKDFVGAIASLGLAVDNSRPKVLIVDSLDNVNLVLSSRNVPKTKVTNSHGLNIYDLLYHERLLISKSAAEELNRLLDPAAETGDGEVEAEEAVVEAKPKAKRAAKPASAKPRKAKDVTETVNEEATGNE
;
A
#
# COMPACT_ATOMS: atom_id res chain seq x y z
N ALA A 1 -8.16 13.62 -50.08
CA ALA A 1 -8.78 13.50 -48.74
C ALA A 1 -9.01 14.89 -48.17
N ARG A 2 -10.11 15.13 -47.45
CA ARG A 2 -10.39 16.41 -46.76
C ARG A 2 -9.93 16.30 -45.31
N ILE A 3 -9.10 17.24 -44.86
CA ILE A 3 -8.50 17.24 -43.52
C ILE A 3 -8.62 18.64 -42.93
N ALA A 4 -9.03 18.72 -41.66
CA ALA A 4 -9.22 20.00 -40.97
C ALA A 4 -8.06 20.36 -40.01
N SER A 5 -7.52 19.39 -39.26
CA SER A 5 -6.51 19.67 -38.22
C SER A 5 -5.32 18.72 -38.27
N LEU A 6 -4.12 19.28 -38.07
CA LEU A 6 -2.85 18.55 -37.93
C LEU A 6 -2.76 17.75 -36.61
N ARG A 7 -3.61 18.06 -35.61
CA ARG A 7 -3.70 17.29 -34.35
C ARG A 7 -4.58 16.05 -34.46
N SER A 8 -5.12 15.75 -35.66
CA SER A 8 -5.95 14.58 -35.89
C SER A 8 -5.17 13.28 -35.64
N PRO A 9 -5.80 12.28 -35.01
CA PRO A 9 -5.22 10.94 -34.78
C PRO A 9 -4.73 10.24 -36.05
N LEU A 10 -5.22 10.65 -37.22
CA LEU A 10 -4.84 10.08 -38.52
C LEU A 10 -3.39 10.44 -38.91
N TRP A 11 -2.82 11.49 -38.32
CA TRP A 11 -1.46 11.93 -38.61
C TRP A 11 -0.45 11.34 -37.62
N LYS A 12 0.79 11.14 -38.08
CA LYS A 12 1.93 10.84 -37.22
C LYS A 12 2.14 12.02 -36.24
N GLY A 13 2.10 11.74 -34.94
CA GLY A 13 2.18 12.77 -33.89
C GLY A 13 0.85 13.46 -33.55
N GLY A 14 -0.27 12.98 -34.12
CA GLY A 14 -1.62 13.37 -33.69
C GLY A 14 -2.02 12.79 -32.33
N GLY A 15 -3.15 13.24 -31.78
CA GLY A 15 -3.64 12.71 -30.50
C GLY A 15 -4.20 11.28 -30.61
N ASN A 16 -4.21 10.52 -29.51
CA ASN A 16 -4.86 9.20 -29.48
C ASN A 16 -6.36 9.33 -29.08
N VAL A 17 -7.27 8.76 -29.89
CA VAL A 17 -8.74 8.90 -29.69
C VAL A 17 -9.23 8.19 -28.43
N HIS A 18 -8.70 6.99 -28.14
CA HIS A 18 -9.05 6.19 -26.97
C HIS A 18 -7.79 5.88 -26.15
N GLY A 19 -7.02 6.90 -25.83
CA GLY A 19 -5.87 6.76 -24.94
C GLY A 19 -6.30 6.39 -23.52
N PRO A 20 -5.42 5.76 -22.73
CA PRO A 20 -5.70 5.46 -21.33
C PRO A 20 -5.91 6.75 -20.55
N GLN A 21 -6.97 6.79 -19.76
CA GLN A 21 -7.23 7.90 -18.83
C GLN A 21 -6.90 7.46 -17.40
N PRO A 22 -6.42 8.38 -16.55
CA PRO A 22 -6.27 8.10 -15.13
C PRO A 22 -7.62 7.66 -14.55
N ARG A 23 -7.67 6.44 -14.02
CA ARG A 23 -8.87 5.85 -13.44
C ARG A 23 -8.51 5.08 -12.18
N ASP A 24 -9.37 5.16 -11.17
CA ASP A 24 -9.31 4.31 -9.99
C ASP A 24 -9.95 2.94 -10.28
N TRP A 25 -9.26 1.88 -9.88
CA TRP A 25 -9.65 0.47 -10.04
C TRP A 25 -10.07 -0.17 -8.72
N SER A 26 -10.11 0.60 -7.63
CA SER A 26 -10.56 0.11 -6.33
C SER A 26 -12.04 -0.31 -6.37
N TYR A 27 -12.36 -1.39 -5.67
CA TYR A 27 -13.73 -1.86 -5.49
C TYR A 27 -13.95 -2.31 -4.04
N ARG A 28 -15.13 -2.04 -3.48
CA ARG A 28 -15.46 -2.39 -2.09
C ARG A 28 -16.00 -3.82 -2.03
N MET A 29 -15.25 -4.73 -1.40
CA MET A 29 -15.71 -6.10 -1.15
C MET A 29 -16.40 -6.22 0.23
N PRO A 30 -17.54 -6.94 0.35
CA PRO A 30 -18.19 -7.19 1.62
C PRO A 30 -17.23 -7.79 2.68
N LYS A 31 -17.34 -7.32 3.92
CA LYS A 31 -16.49 -7.77 5.04
C LYS A 31 -16.65 -9.28 5.28
N LYS A 32 -17.88 -9.80 5.22
CA LYS A 32 -18.21 -11.23 5.40
C LYS A 32 -17.55 -12.12 4.35
N MET A 33 -17.56 -11.69 3.08
CA MET A 33 -16.92 -12.43 1.99
C MET A 33 -15.39 -12.51 2.17
N ARG A 34 -14.74 -11.42 2.59
CA ARG A 34 -13.30 -11.40 2.88
C ARG A 34 -12.92 -12.35 4.03
N ARG A 35 -13.69 -12.34 5.12
CA ARG A 35 -13.47 -13.24 6.26
C ARG A 35 -13.73 -14.70 5.88
N GLY A 36 -14.78 -14.98 5.09
CA GLY A 36 -15.03 -16.31 4.54
C GLY A 36 -13.87 -16.83 3.68
N ALA A 37 -13.31 -15.98 2.82
CA ALA A 37 -12.15 -16.32 2.01
C ALA A 37 -10.89 -16.63 2.85
N LEU A 38 -10.63 -15.85 3.93
CA LEU A 38 -9.54 -16.13 4.86
C LEU A 38 -9.70 -17.49 5.54
N ARG A 39 -10.91 -17.82 6.04
CA ARG A 39 -11.19 -19.14 6.65
C ARG A 39 -10.94 -20.27 5.66
N SER A 40 -11.44 -20.12 4.43
CA SER A 40 -11.28 -21.13 3.39
C SER A 40 -9.81 -21.33 3.03
N ALA A 41 -9.04 -20.24 2.87
CA ALA A 41 -7.63 -20.32 2.54
C ALA A 41 -6.79 -20.92 3.68
N LEU A 42 -7.09 -20.60 4.95
CA LEU A 42 -6.43 -21.22 6.10
C LEU A 42 -6.74 -22.73 6.19
N SER A 43 -7.99 -23.11 5.92
CA SER A 43 -8.40 -24.51 5.89
C SER A 43 -7.67 -25.30 4.80
N GLU A 44 -7.44 -24.67 3.63
CA GLU A 44 -6.70 -25.30 2.54
C GLU A 44 -5.21 -25.46 2.89
N ARG A 45 -4.58 -24.45 3.50
CA ARG A 45 -3.19 -24.56 3.98
C ARG A 45 -3.01 -25.66 5.02
N LEU A 46 -4.00 -25.85 5.88
CA LEU A 46 -4.02 -26.96 6.82
C LEU A 46 -4.15 -28.31 6.09
N ARG A 47 -5.03 -28.41 5.09
CA ARG A 47 -5.21 -29.61 4.26
C ARG A 47 -3.94 -30.01 3.51
N GLU A 48 -3.20 -29.03 2.99
CA GLU A 48 -1.91 -29.23 2.30
C GLU A 48 -0.77 -29.61 3.25
N GLY A 49 -0.94 -29.46 4.57
CA GLY A 49 0.14 -29.62 5.55
C GLY A 49 1.20 -28.51 5.47
N SER A 50 0.86 -27.35 4.89
CA SER A 50 1.75 -26.20 4.73
C SER A 50 1.70 -25.20 5.90
N LEU A 51 0.78 -25.42 6.84
CA LEU A 51 0.62 -24.66 8.08
C LEU A 51 1.36 -25.34 9.24
N VAL A 52 2.24 -24.58 9.91
CA VAL A 52 2.98 -25.03 11.09
C VAL A 52 2.75 -24.04 12.23
N VAL A 53 2.36 -24.56 13.41
CA VAL A 53 2.19 -23.77 14.63
C VAL A 53 3.42 -23.95 15.52
N ILE A 54 3.92 -22.84 16.05
CA ILE A 54 5.08 -22.78 16.94
C ILE A 54 4.64 -22.11 18.24
N ASP A 55 5.22 -22.50 19.38
CA ASP A 55 4.88 -21.86 20.66
C ASP A 55 5.27 -20.38 20.68
N GLU A 56 6.55 -20.06 20.46
CA GLU A 56 7.05 -18.68 20.54
C GLU A 56 8.32 -18.45 19.70
N PHE A 57 8.48 -17.23 19.16
CA PHE A 57 9.70 -16.79 18.46
C PHE A 57 10.66 -16.04 19.41
N GLY A 58 11.31 -16.76 20.32
CA GLY A 58 12.20 -16.19 21.34
C GLY A 58 13.60 -15.77 20.85
N PHE A 59 13.71 -14.81 19.92
CA PHE A 59 15.01 -14.30 19.48
C PHE A 59 15.59 -13.28 20.48
N LYS A 60 16.72 -13.63 21.12
CA LYS A 60 17.44 -12.73 22.05
C LYS A 60 18.12 -11.56 21.35
N THR A 61 18.56 -11.75 20.10
CA THR A 61 19.26 -10.74 19.31
C THR A 61 18.69 -10.68 17.89
N ALA A 62 18.64 -9.49 17.30
CA ALA A 62 18.15 -9.27 15.95
C ALA A 62 19.19 -9.68 14.87
N LYS A 63 19.44 -10.98 14.72
CA LYS A 63 20.41 -11.54 13.76
C LYS A 63 19.71 -12.36 12.68
N THR A 64 19.92 -11.98 11.43
CA THR A 64 19.41 -12.69 10.24
C THR A 64 19.93 -14.12 10.13
N LYS A 65 21.19 -14.37 10.55
CA LYS A 65 21.80 -15.71 10.54
C LYS A 65 21.05 -16.68 11.44
N ASP A 66 20.69 -16.24 12.64
CA ASP A 66 20.00 -17.06 13.63
C ASP A 66 18.57 -17.38 13.14
N PHE A 67 17.91 -16.39 12.54
CA PHE A 67 16.59 -16.58 11.91
C PHE A 67 16.62 -17.56 10.73
N VAL A 68 17.61 -17.45 9.83
CA VAL A 68 17.77 -18.41 8.71
C VAL A 68 18.07 -19.81 9.24
N GLY A 69 18.86 -19.92 10.31
CA GLY A 69 19.09 -21.19 11.01
C GLY A 69 17.80 -21.80 11.54
N ALA A 70 16.97 -21.01 12.24
CA ALA A 70 15.69 -21.45 12.77
C ALA A 70 14.72 -21.93 11.69
N ILE A 71 14.60 -21.19 10.57
CA ILE A 71 13.78 -21.61 9.43
C ILE A 71 14.29 -22.91 8.80
N ALA A 72 15.62 -23.07 8.69
CA ALA A 72 16.23 -24.29 8.17
C ALA A 72 15.95 -25.49 9.09
N SER A 73 16.03 -25.31 10.42
CA SER A 73 15.72 -26.34 11.40
C SER A 73 14.26 -26.80 11.35
N LEU A 74 13.33 -25.91 10.97
CA LEU A 74 11.92 -26.26 10.81
C LEU A 74 11.62 -27.09 9.54
N GLY A 75 12.64 -27.48 8.77
CA GLY A 75 12.46 -28.30 7.56
C GLY A 75 11.76 -27.57 6.42
N LEU A 76 11.70 -26.23 6.50
CA LEU A 76 11.09 -25.41 5.45
C LEU A 76 12.04 -25.20 4.26
N ALA A 77 13.30 -25.58 4.37
CA ALA A 77 14.23 -25.58 3.23
C ALA A 77 14.14 -26.93 2.51
N VAL A 78 13.35 -27.00 1.43
CA VAL A 78 13.34 -28.15 0.51
C VAL A 78 14.31 -27.83 -0.65
N ASP A 79 15.37 -28.63 -0.78
CA ASP A 79 16.25 -28.70 -1.96
C ASP A 79 16.77 -27.37 -2.51
N ASN A 80 17.64 -26.67 -1.75
CA ASN A 80 18.34 -25.43 -2.15
C ASN A 80 17.45 -24.24 -2.58
N SER A 81 16.13 -24.43 -2.70
CA SER A 81 15.14 -23.41 -2.96
C SER A 81 14.47 -23.03 -1.65
N ARG A 82 14.63 -21.77 -1.24
CA ARG A 82 13.86 -21.26 -0.10
C ARG A 82 12.42 -21.03 -0.56
N PRO A 83 11.42 -21.74 -0.01
CA PRO A 83 10.02 -21.47 -0.30
C PRO A 83 9.63 -20.11 0.25
N LYS A 84 8.51 -19.59 -0.23
CA LYS A 84 7.95 -18.35 0.30
C LYS A 84 7.30 -18.62 1.66
N VAL A 85 7.73 -17.91 2.70
CA VAL A 85 7.27 -18.13 4.08
C VAL A 85 6.53 -16.91 4.59
N LEU A 86 5.30 -17.12 5.06
CA LEU A 86 4.54 -16.13 5.80
C LEU A 86 4.62 -16.48 7.29
N ILE A 87 5.03 -15.52 8.11
CA ILE A 87 5.09 -15.64 9.56
C ILE A 87 4.01 -14.74 10.14
N VAL A 88 3.15 -15.31 10.96
CA VAL A 88 2.12 -14.61 11.71
C VAL A 88 2.49 -14.63 13.18
N ASP A 89 2.85 -13.47 13.70
CA ASP A 89 3.18 -13.26 15.11
C ASP A 89 2.82 -11.83 15.51
N SER A 90 2.87 -11.50 16.81
CA SER A 90 2.75 -10.10 17.21
C SER A 90 3.90 -9.26 16.64
N LEU A 91 3.57 -8.06 16.15
CA LEU A 91 4.56 -7.08 15.70
C LEU A 91 5.38 -6.49 16.86
N ASP A 92 4.99 -6.77 18.11
CA ASP A 92 5.73 -6.37 19.30
C ASP A 92 7.10 -7.07 19.39
N ASN A 93 7.26 -8.21 18.72
CA ASN A 93 8.53 -8.91 18.63
C ASN A 93 9.47 -8.23 17.62
N VAL A 94 10.06 -7.11 18.03
CA VAL A 94 10.96 -6.28 17.20
C VAL A 94 12.13 -7.10 16.66
N ASN A 95 12.65 -8.04 17.44
CA ASN A 95 13.79 -8.87 17.04
C ASN A 95 13.44 -9.79 15.86
N LEU A 96 12.25 -10.39 15.86
CA LEU A 96 11.74 -11.21 14.75
C LEU A 96 11.56 -10.36 13.48
N VAL A 97 10.93 -9.19 13.61
CA VAL A 97 10.67 -8.28 12.48
C VAL A 97 11.99 -7.80 11.85
N LEU A 98 12.95 -7.37 12.66
CA LEU A 98 14.26 -6.90 12.17
C LEU A 98 15.09 -8.03 11.54
N SER A 99 15.05 -9.24 12.13
CA SER A 99 15.83 -10.39 11.62
C SER A 99 15.26 -10.96 10.32
N SER A 100 13.95 -10.84 10.09
CA SER A 100 13.27 -11.38 8.92
C SER A 100 13.25 -10.43 7.72
N ARG A 101 13.25 -9.10 7.94
CA ARG A 101 13.06 -8.08 6.89
C ARG A 101 14.05 -8.19 5.72
N ASN A 102 15.29 -8.61 5.99
CA ASN A 102 16.32 -8.74 4.95
C ASN A 102 16.30 -10.10 4.23
N VAL A 103 15.49 -11.05 4.69
CA VAL A 103 15.42 -12.39 4.08
C VAL A 103 14.43 -12.37 2.92
N PRO A 104 14.87 -12.70 1.69
CA PRO A 104 13.99 -12.69 0.54
C PRO A 104 12.89 -13.75 0.71
N LYS A 105 11.73 -13.50 0.08
CA LYS A 105 10.57 -14.41 0.09
C LYS A 105 9.95 -14.68 1.47
N THR A 106 10.33 -13.91 2.48
CA THR A 106 9.78 -14.03 3.84
C THR A 106 9.03 -12.76 4.19
N LYS A 107 7.86 -12.91 4.81
CA LYS A 107 7.06 -11.78 5.31
C LYS A 107 6.60 -12.08 6.73
N VAL A 108 6.76 -11.10 7.63
CA VAL A 108 6.16 -11.13 8.97
C VAL A 108 4.94 -10.22 8.97
N THR A 109 3.83 -10.70 9.53
CA THR A 109 2.60 -9.94 9.71
C THR A 109 1.99 -10.22 11.07
N ASN A 110 1.15 -9.31 11.56
CA ASN A 110 0.29 -9.58 12.71
C ASN A 110 -1.01 -10.27 12.30
N SER A 111 -1.73 -10.79 13.31
CA SER A 111 -3.05 -11.42 13.19
C SER A 111 -4.07 -10.50 12.48
N HIS A 112 -4.05 -9.20 12.78
CA HIS A 112 -4.95 -8.21 12.18
C HIS A 112 -4.63 -7.84 10.72
N GLY A 113 -3.36 -7.89 10.33
CA GLY A 113 -2.85 -7.55 9.00
C GLY A 113 -2.84 -8.72 8.03
N LEU A 114 -3.38 -9.89 8.43
CA LEU A 114 -3.39 -11.09 7.60
C LEU A 114 -4.29 -10.88 6.37
N ASN A 115 -3.70 -10.96 5.19
CA ASN A 115 -4.39 -10.80 3.91
C ASN A 115 -4.47 -12.12 3.15
N ILE A 116 -5.54 -12.30 2.38
CA ILE A 116 -5.77 -13.46 1.51
C ILE A 116 -4.66 -13.58 0.48
N TYR A 117 -4.21 -12.45 -0.09
CA TYR A 117 -3.12 -12.44 -1.07
C TYR A 117 -1.84 -13.03 -0.49
N ASP A 118 -1.45 -12.63 0.72
CA ASP A 118 -0.24 -13.15 1.35
C ASP A 118 -0.38 -14.65 1.63
N LEU A 119 -1.54 -15.09 2.10
CA LEU A 119 -1.80 -16.49 2.40
C LEU A 119 -1.70 -17.40 1.16
N LEU A 120 -2.10 -16.90 -0.01
CA LEU A 120 -1.97 -17.61 -1.29
C LEU A 120 -0.57 -17.49 -1.92
N TYR A 121 0.07 -16.34 -1.78
CA TYR A 121 1.38 -16.07 -2.35
C TYR A 121 2.50 -16.86 -1.67
N HIS A 122 2.39 -17.10 -0.36
CA HIS A 122 3.38 -17.84 0.41
C HIS A 122 3.02 -19.33 0.47
N GLU A 123 4.03 -20.18 0.29
CA GLU A 123 3.89 -21.64 0.23
C GLU A 123 3.82 -22.26 1.63
N ARG A 124 4.44 -21.61 2.62
CA ARG A 124 4.49 -22.08 4.01
C ARG A 124 4.00 -21.00 4.94
N LEU A 125 3.17 -21.40 5.90
CA LEU A 125 2.61 -20.53 6.91
C LEU A 125 3.12 -20.96 8.29
N LEU A 126 3.78 -20.03 8.98
CA LEU A 126 4.21 -20.19 10.37
C LEU A 126 3.34 -19.29 11.23
N ILE A 127 2.70 -19.84 12.26
CA ILE A 127 1.84 -19.08 13.18
C ILE A 127 2.33 -19.33 14.60
N SER A 128 2.51 -18.27 15.39
CA SER A 128 2.73 -18.41 16.83
C SER A 128 1.43 -18.84 17.53
N LYS A 129 1.54 -19.53 18.67
CA LYS A 129 0.36 -19.98 19.42
C LYS A 129 -0.55 -18.82 19.81
N SER A 130 0.01 -17.72 20.27
CA SER A 130 -0.73 -16.49 20.60
C SER A 130 -1.48 -15.93 19.39
N ALA A 131 -0.81 -15.85 18.23
CA ALA A 131 -1.45 -15.37 17.00
C ALA A 131 -2.56 -16.30 16.50
N ALA A 132 -2.42 -17.63 16.70
CA ALA A 132 -3.47 -18.59 16.35
C ALA A 132 -4.74 -18.40 17.19
N GLU A 133 -4.60 -18.14 18.48
CA GLU A 133 -5.72 -17.86 19.39
C GLU A 133 -6.43 -16.54 19.03
N GLU A 134 -5.66 -15.49 18.71
CA GLU A 134 -6.20 -14.22 18.23
C GLU A 134 -6.94 -14.37 16.90
N LEU A 135 -6.35 -15.09 15.94
CA LEU A 135 -6.97 -15.35 14.63
C LEU A 135 -8.28 -16.11 14.79
N ASN A 136 -8.35 -17.09 15.69
CA ASN A 136 -9.57 -17.82 15.95
C ASN A 136 -10.69 -16.86 16.42
N ARG A 137 -10.37 -16.01 17.40
CA ARG A 137 -11.32 -14.99 17.90
C ARG A 137 -11.78 -14.00 16.83
N LEU A 138 -10.89 -13.60 15.92
CA LEU A 138 -11.22 -12.66 14.84
C LEU A 138 -12.07 -13.29 13.73
N LEU A 139 -11.90 -14.59 13.50
CA LEU A 139 -12.56 -15.31 12.42
C LEU A 139 -13.77 -16.10 12.90
N ASP A 140 -14.16 -16.04 14.17
CA ASP A 140 -15.34 -16.72 14.69
C ASP A 140 -16.62 -16.31 13.93
N PRO A 141 -17.36 -17.27 13.32
CA PRO A 141 -18.54 -16.97 12.51
C PRO A 141 -19.74 -16.51 13.35
N ALA A 142 -19.78 -16.87 14.64
CA ALA A 142 -20.87 -16.48 15.55
C ALA A 142 -20.94 -14.96 15.78
N ALA A 143 -19.83 -14.25 15.62
CA ALA A 143 -19.77 -12.78 15.74
C ALA A 143 -20.37 -12.04 14.53
N GLU A 144 -20.75 -12.73 13.45
CA GLU A 144 -21.16 -12.10 12.17
C GLU A 144 -22.69 -12.02 11.96
N THR A 145 -23.47 -12.63 12.85
CA THR A 145 -24.94 -12.70 12.74
C THR A 145 -25.63 -11.38 13.13
N GLY A 146 -24.90 -10.42 13.73
CA GLY A 146 -25.48 -9.17 14.26
C GLY A 146 -25.62 -7.99 13.29
N ASP A 147 -24.82 -7.92 12.21
CA ASP A 147 -24.70 -6.66 11.45
C ASP A 147 -24.98 -6.90 9.95
N GLY A 148 -26.24 -6.73 9.57
CA GLY A 148 -26.72 -6.74 8.18
C GLY A 148 -27.07 -5.38 7.61
N GLU A 149 -27.17 -4.33 8.45
CA GLU A 149 -27.77 -3.05 8.05
C GLU A 149 -27.05 -1.84 8.67
N VAL A 150 -25.73 -1.68 8.47
CA VAL A 150 -25.11 -0.35 8.66
C VAL A 150 -23.93 -0.22 7.70
N GLU A 151 -23.75 0.97 7.11
CA GLU A 151 -22.69 1.39 6.16
C GLU A 151 -22.99 1.29 4.64
N ALA A 152 -24.25 1.48 4.25
CA ALA A 152 -24.62 1.90 2.89
C ALA A 152 -24.70 3.44 2.71
N GLU A 153 -24.50 4.25 3.76
CA GLU A 153 -24.75 5.71 3.70
C GLU A 153 -23.54 6.65 3.58
N GLU A 154 -22.28 6.22 3.73
CA GLU A 154 -21.14 7.18 3.64
C GLU A 154 -20.61 7.42 2.22
N ALA A 155 -21.46 7.37 1.18
CA ALA A 155 -21.03 7.53 -0.22
C ALA A 155 -21.61 8.74 -0.96
N VAL A 156 -22.29 9.70 -0.30
CA VAL A 156 -23.03 10.77 -1.03
C VAL A 156 -22.57 12.22 -0.74
N VAL A 157 -21.63 12.50 0.17
CA VAL A 157 -21.44 13.91 0.62
C VAL A 157 -20.30 14.72 -0.03
N GLU A 158 -19.46 14.18 -0.92
CA GLU A 158 -18.47 15.03 -1.64
C GLU A 158 -18.82 15.29 -3.12
N ALA A 159 -19.86 16.09 -3.34
CA ALA A 159 -20.14 16.74 -4.61
C ALA A 159 -19.68 18.22 -4.59
N LYS A 160 -18.59 18.54 -5.30
CA LYS A 160 -18.14 19.92 -5.57
C LYS A 160 -19.26 20.75 -6.24
N PRO A 161 -19.59 21.98 -5.78
CA PRO A 161 -20.44 22.87 -6.54
C PRO A 161 -19.63 23.62 -7.61
N LYS A 162 -20.09 23.57 -8.87
CA LYS A 162 -19.62 24.43 -9.96
C LYS A 162 -20.46 25.71 -10.04
N ALA A 163 -19.73 26.81 -10.21
CA ALA A 163 -20.03 28.03 -10.99
C ALA A 163 -20.67 29.26 -10.29
N LYS A 164 -19.91 30.37 -10.25
CA LYS A 164 -20.32 31.68 -10.78
C LYS A 164 -19.14 32.37 -11.49
N ARG A 165 -19.42 32.91 -12.69
CA ARG A 165 -18.51 33.66 -13.58
C ARG A 165 -17.97 34.91 -12.87
N ALA A 166 -16.67 35.15 -12.93
CA ALA A 166 -16.06 36.44 -12.64
C ALA A 166 -15.45 37.02 -13.93
N ALA A 167 -15.74 38.29 -14.19
CA ALA A 167 -15.38 39.03 -15.38
C ALA A 167 -13.87 39.30 -15.51
N LYS A 168 -13.37 39.37 -16.75
CA LYS A 168 -12.03 39.85 -17.11
C LYS A 168 -11.83 41.32 -16.65
N PRO A 169 -10.72 41.69 -15.99
CA PRO A 169 -10.29 43.08 -15.96
C PRO A 169 -9.47 43.43 -17.22
N ALA A 170 -9.75 44.61 -17.75
CA ALA A 170 -9.18 45.20 -18.94
C ALA A 170 -7.72 45.67 -18.74
N SER A 171 -7.00 45.74 -19.86
CA SER A 171 -5.62 46.17 -20.05
C SER A 171 -5.29 47.57 -19.51
N ALA A 172 -4.19 47.69 -18.75
CA ALA A 172 -3.51 48.97 -18.51
C ALA A 172 -2.39 49.19 -19.55
N LYS A 173 -2.43 50.34 -20.26
CA LYS A 173 -1.39 50.81 -21.19
C LYS A 173 -0.11 51.22 -20.43
N PRO A 174 1.10 51.04 -21.02
CA PRO A 174 2.34 51.56 -20.42
C PRO A 174 2.48 53.07 -20.67
N ARG A 175 2.92 53.82 -19.65
CA ARG A 175 3.32 55.24 -19.78
C ARG A 175 4.79 55.32 -20.20
N LYS A 176 5.07 56.25 -21.12
CA LYS A 176 6.36 56.52 -21.79
C LYS A 176 7.49 56.89 -20.82
N ALA A 177 8.70 56.49 -21.20
CA ALA A 177 9.97 56.92 -20.62
C ALA A 177 10.24 58.42 -20.81
N LYS A 178 10.94 59.03 -19.84
CA LYS A 178 11.85 60.16 -20.03
C LYS A 178 12.97 60.17 -18.97
N ASP A 179 14.18 60.24 -19.51
CA ASP A 179 15.45 60.83 -19.06
C ASP A 179 16.22 60.30 -17.83
N VAL A 180 17.46 59.90 -18.14
CA VAL A 180 18.56 59.48 -17.27
C VAL A 180 19.63 60.58 -17.31
N THR A 181 19.87 61.21 -16.16
CA THR A 181 21.01 62.06 -15.78
C THR A 181 20.81 62.28 -14.27
N GLU A 182 21.71 62.04 -13.31
CA GLU A 182 23.17 62.16 -13.24
C GLU A 182 23.69 61.25 -12.11
N THR A 183 24.93 60.81 -12.29
CA THR A 183 25.87 60.24 -11.33
C THR A 183 26.15 61.19 -10.15
N VAL A 184 26.26 60.68 -8.91
CA VAL A 184 27.46 60.69 -8.03
C VAL A 184 27.13 59.85 -6.78
N ASN A 185 27.83 58.73 -6.57
CA ASN A 185 27.98 58.10 -5.26
C ASN A 185 29.40 58.42 -4.79
N GLU A 186 29.53 59.09 -3.66
CA GLU A 186 30.79 59.36 -2.99
C GLU A 186 30.92 58.35 -1.84
N GLU A 187 31.94 57.48 -1.92
CA GLU A 187 32.41 56.65 -0.83
C GLU A 187 33.06 57.54 0.23
N ALA A 188 32.67 57.38 1.50
CA ALA A 188 33.57 57.67 2.62
C ALA A 188 33.15 56.89 3.87
N THR A 189 33.89 55.82 4.10
CA THR A 189 34.13 55.16 5.40
C THR A 189 34.46 56.14 6.52
N GLY A 190 34.01 55.85 7.75
CA GLY A 190 34.73 56.24 8.96
C GLY A 190 33.91 56.43 10.24
N ASN A 191 34.16 55.55 11.23
CA ASN A 191 34.06 55.70 12.70
C ASN A 191 32.66 56.01 13.32
N GLU A 192 32.22 55.44 14.45
CA GLU A 192 32.85 54.72 15.59
C GLU A 192 32.06 53.46 15.96
#